data_AF-A0A060Y848-F1
#
_entry.id   AF-A0A060Y848-F1
#
_cell.length_a   1.000
_cell.length_b   1.000
_cell.length_c   1.000
_cell.angle_alpha   90.00
_cell.angle_beta   90.00
_cell.angle_gamma   90.00
#
_symmetry.space_group_name_H-M   'P 1'
#
loop_
_entity.id
_entity.type
_entity.pdbx_description
1 polymer ?
#
loop_
_entity_poly.entity_id
_entity_poly.type
_entity_poly.pdbx_seq_one_letter_code
_entity_poly.pdbx_strand_id
1 'polypeptide(L)'
;MIINGQWTALLLTFLIGLNTLFCNTEEASCHGAFDIYFVLDRSGSVHDNWGEIYEFVEQLTNRFVSPRMRVSYIVFSSRAEVILPLTGDRYEIDEGLKKLSKIRPAGETYMHEGMKSASEQMKAQVTRSSSIIIALTDGKLEVYPYELTVKEANTAREFGARVYCVGVKDFDESQLVDIADSKDQVFPVLAGFRALKSIVNSILKQSCTEIFRIEPTSVCVNESFNIVLRGYDFTRGRSRDGVICVLTVNQKTYNERPNVVQDGYLLCPAPVLHEVGQSIDVLISLNNGQSYISSPFTIYATTCSDGTVVLVLILVLLLLLALALLWWFWPLCCTIVIKDPPSPSPPSSPPASSSTCECLDSMELFLEVPSVRHTIVE
;
A
#
# COMPACT_ATOMS: atom_id res chain seq x y z
N MET A 1 -12.59 53.06 -14.51
CA MET A 1 -13.04 52.11 -13.47
C MET A 1 -13.58 50.86 -14.17
N ILE A 2 -12.70 49.98 -14.63
CA ILE A 2 -13.02 48.62 -15.09
C ILE A 2 -11.88 47.76 -14.56
N ILE A 3 -12.15 47.05 -13.46
CA ILE A 3 -11.16 46.20 -12.79
C ILE A 3 -11.24 44.82 -13.46
N ASN A 4 -10.08 44.37 -13.91
CA ASN A 4 -9.82 43.18 -14.73
C ASN A 4 -10.35 41.87 -14.12
N GLY A 5 -11.33 41.26 -14.78
CA GLY A 5 -11.85 39.90 -14.50
C GLY A 5 -10.93 38.75 -14.92
N GLN A 6 -9.62 38.99 -15.02
CA GLN A 6 -8.65 37.98 -15.46
C GLN A 6 -7.84 37.37 -14.30
N TRP A 7 -7.95 37.92 -13.10
CA TRP A 7 -7.25 37.44 -11.91
C TRP A 7 -8.12 36.59 -10.97
N THR A 8 -9.44 36.59 -11.14
CA THR A 8 -10.37 35.80 -10.31
C THR A 8 -10.44 34.32 -10.70
N ALA A 9 -10.19 34.00 -11.98
CA ALA A 9 -10.18 32.62 -12.46
C ALA A 9 -8.92 31.83 -12.03
N LEU A 10 -7.78 32.51 -11.88
CA LEU A 10 -6.51 31.90 -11.44
C LEU A 10 -6.48 31.60 -9.93
N LEU A 11 -7.24 32.35 -9.12
CA LEU A 11 -7.34 32.08 -7.69
C LEU A 11 -8.26 30.88 -7.38
N LEU A 12 -9.31 30.66 -8.19
CA LEU A 12 -10.21 29.52 -8.02
C LEU A 12 -9.58 28.19 -8.46
N THR A 13 -8.74 28.18 -9.50
CA THR A 13 -8.01 26.97 -9.90
C THR A 13 -6.90 26.61 -8.92
N PHE A 14 -6.30 27.59 -8.24
CA PHE A 14 -5.31 27.33 -7.18
C PHE A 14 -5.95 26.79 -5.88
N LEU A 15 -7.18 27.18 -5.54
CA LEU A 15 -7.91 26.68 -4.36
C LEU A 15 -8.53 25.28 -4.58
N ILE A 16 -8.88 24.92 -5.81
CA ILE A 16 -9.36 23.57 -6.15
C ILE A 16 -8.17 22.61 -6.39
N GLY A 17 -7.03 23.12 -6.86
CA GLY A 17 -5.81 22.34 -7.08
C GLY A 17 -5.00 22.00 -5.83
N LEU A 18 -5.26 22.63 -4.68
CA LEU A 18 -4.54 22.36 -3.42
C LEU A 18 -5.25 21.35 -2.50
N ASN A 19 -6.46 20.91 -2.83
CA ASN A 19 -7.21 19.92 -2.06
C ASN A 19 -7.11 18.48 -2.61
N THR A 20 -6.36 18.24 -3.68
CA THR A 20 -6.11 16.87 -4.20
C THR A 20 -4.72 16.33 -3.88
N LEU A 21 -3.94 17.03 -3.04
CA LEU A 21 -2.60 16.59 -2.65
C LEU A 21 -2.40 16.43 -1.14
N PHE A 22 -3.45 16.05 -0.41
CA PHE A 22 -3.29 15.40 0.89
C PHE A 22 -4.30 14.28 0.97
N CYS A 23 -4.01 13.18 0.28
CA CYS A 23 -4.44 11.90 0.81
C CYS A 23 -3.70 11.80 2.15
N ASN A 24 -4.40 12.06 3.24
CA ASN A 24 -3.96 11.57 4.54
C ASN A 24 -3.74 10.08 4.31
N THR A 25 -2.49 9.65 4.21
CA THR A 25 -2.13 8.34 4.70
C THR A 25 -2.48 8.41 6.17
N GLU A 26 -3.72 8.07 6.51
CA GLU A 26 -3.94 7.35 7.75
C GLU A 26 -2.93 6.21 7.67
N GLU A 27 -1.82 6.36 8.40
CA GLU A 27 -1.04 5.20 8.79
C GLU A 27 -2.06 4.31 9.50
N ALA A 28 -2.59 3.34 8.76
CA ALA A 28 -3.45 2.32 9.27
C ALA A 28 -2.71 1.73 10.46
N SER A 29 -3.11 2.16 11.65
CA SER A 29 -2.36 1.89 12.84
C SER A 29 -2.49 0.39 13.11
N CYS A 30 -1.46 -0.34 12.74
CA CYS A 30 -1.45 -1.80 12.65
C CYS A 30 -1.56 -2.43 14.03
N HIS A 31 -2.77 -2.49 14.57
CA HIS A 31 -3.07 -3.12 15.84
C HIS A 31 -3.56 -4.55 15.59
N GLY A 32 -2.74 -5.36 14.91
CA GLY A 32 -2.97 -6.79 14.83
C GLY A 32 -2.82 -7.42 16.22
N ALA A 33 -3.74 -8.33 16.55
CA ALA A 33 -3.69 -9.12 17.76
C ALA A 33 -2.87 -10.38 17.48
N PHE A 34 -1.70 -10.51 18.09
CA PHE A 34 -0.81 -11.67 17.90
C PHE A 34 -0.59 -12.41 19.20
N ASP A 35 -0.49 -13.72 19.08
CA ASP A 35 -0.05 -14.59 20.16
C ASP A 35 1.42 -14.92 19.96
N ILE A 36 2.25 -14.57 20.94
CA ILE A 36 3.69 -14.81 20.89
C ILE A 36 4.02 -15.94 21.86
N TYR A 37 4.53 -17.03 21.33
CA TYR A 37 5.03 -18.16 22.10
C TYR A 37 6.55 -18.15 22.09
N PHE A 38 7.16 -17.92 23.24
CA PHE A 38 8.58 -18.13 23.41
C PHE A 38 8.84 -19.59 23.77
N VAL A 39 9.68 -20.26 22.98
CA VAL A 39 10.13 -21.63 23.20
C VAL A 39 11.63 -21.58 23.50
N LEU A 40 11.98 -21.66 24.78
CA LEU A 40 13.30 -21.31 25.29
C LEU A 40 14.07 -22.56 25.70
N ASP A 41 15.25 -22.72 25.14
CA ASP A 41 16.19 -23.75 25.55
C ASP A 41 16.74 -23.44 26.95
N ARG A 42 16.51 -24.36 27.89
CA ARG A 42 17.09 -24.34 29.23
C ARG A 42 17.98 -25.57 29.48
N SER A 43 18.51 -26.18 28.43
CA SER A 43 19.44 -27.31 28.51
C SER A 43 20.77 -26.92 29.17
N GLY A 44 21.63 -27.91 29.43
CA GLY A 44 22.94 -27.67 30.01
C GLY A 44 23.88 -26.83 29.13
N SER A 45 23.72 -26.87 27.80
CA SER A 45 24.59 -26.13 26.88
C SER A 45 24.44 -24.62 27.05
N VAL A 46 23.21 -24.13 27.25
CA VAL A 46 22.93 -22.69 27.40
C VAL A 46 23.31 -22.11 28.76
N HIS A 47 23.92 -22.88 29.68
CA HIS A 47 24.13 -22.45 31.06
C HIS A 47 24.85 -21.09 31.17
N ASP A 48 25.93 -20.92 30.43
CA ASP A 48 26.73 -19.69 30.43
C ASP A 48 26.07 -18.55 29.65
N ASN A 49 25.11 -18.85 28.77
CA ASN A 49 24.49 -17.90 27.86
C ASN A 49 23.02 -17.58 28.22
N TRP A 50 22.49 -18.13 29.32
CA TRP A 50 21.09 -17.92 29.73
C TRP A 50 20.75 -16.46 29.97
N GLY A 51 21.72 -15.68 30.43
CA GLY A 51 21.57 -14.23 30.57
C GLY A 51 21.17 -13.55 29.25
N GLU A 52 21.76 -13.96 28.14
CA GLU A 52 21.46 -13.41 26.81
C GLU A 52 20.06 -13.83 26.33
N ILE A 53 19.67 -15.09 26.57
CA ILE A 53 18.33 -15.61 26.26
C ILE A 53 17.28 -14.84 27.04
N TYR A 54 17.48 -14.69 28.36
CA TYR A 54 16.58 -13.94 29.23
C TYR A 54 16.47 -12.47 28.81
N GLU A 55 17.59 -11.80 28.61
CA GLU A 55 17.62 -10.38 28.22
C GLU A 55 16.91 -10.17 26.88
N PHE A 56 17.10 -11.07 25.91
CA PHE A 56 16.40 -11.01 24.64
C PHE A 56 14.88 -11.10 24.83
N VAL A 57 14.40 -12.06 25.63
CA VAL A 57 12.96 -12.25 25.89
C VAL A 57 12.37 -11.06 26.64
N GLU A 58 13.08 -10.54 27.64
CA GLU A 58 12.68 -9.37 28.41
C GLU A 58 12.57 -8.13 27.50
N GLN A 59 13.59 -7.84 26.69
CA GLN A 59 13.58 -6.71 25.77
C GLN A 59 12.45 -6.83 24.72
N LEU A 60 12.21 -8.04 24.21
CA LEU A 60 11.16 -8.27 23.22
C LEU A 60 9.77 -8.09 23.82
N THR A 61 9.54 -8.67 24.99
CA THR A 61 8.29 -8.54 25.74
C THR A 61 8.01 -7.06 26.05
N ASN A 62 9.02 -6.31 26.52
CA ASN A 62 8.88 -4.90 26.84
C ASN A 62 8.61 -4.01 25.62
N ARG A 63 9.09 -4.41 24.43
CA ARG A 63 8.80 -3.70 23.17
C ARG A 63 7.34 -3.89 22.74
N PHE A 64 6.75 -5.04 23.05
CA PHE A 64 5.40 -5.37 22.68
C PHE A 64 4.38 -4.86 23.70
N VAL A 65 4.04 -3.57 23.61
CA VAL A 65 3.19 -2.88 24.60
C VAL A 65 1.67 -2.94 24.30
N SER A 66 1.25 -3.45 23.13
CA SER A 66 -0.18 -3.45 22.75
C SER A 66 -1.03 -4.32 23.67
N PRO A 67 -2.20 -3.83 24.14
CA PRO A 67 -3.14 -4.62 24.95
C PRO A 67 -3.80 -5.76 24.17
N ARG A 68 -3.60 -5.83 22.84
CA ARG A 68 -4.13 -6.91 21.98
C ARG A 68 -3.14 -8.05 21.76
N MET A 69 -1.94 -7.96 22.32
CA MET A 69 -0.94 -9.04 22.22
C MET A 69 -0.98 -9.93 23.45
N ARG A 70 -0.86 -11.24 23.23
CA ARG A 70 -0.74 -12.23 24.29
C ARG A 70 0.61 -12.92 24.20
N VAL A 71 1.19 -13.28 25.33
CA VAL A 71 2.51 -13.88 25.42
C VAL A 71 2.44 -15.17 26.23
N SER A 72 3.19 -16.18 25.80
CA SER A 72 3.42 -17.43 26.51
C SER A 72 4.92 -17.68 26.64
N TYR A 73 5.37 -18.17 27.79
CA TYR A 73 6.74 -18.59 28.02
C TYR A 73 6.79 -20.09 28.25
N ILE A 74 7.49 -20.80 27.37
CA ILE A 74 7.68 -22.25 27.40
C ILE A 74 9.17 -22.49 27.45
N VAL A 75 9.64 -23.28 28.41
CA VAL A 75 11.05 -23.68 28.51
C VAL A 75 11.15 -25.16 28.23
N PHE A 76 12.23 -25.60 27.57
CA PHE A 76 12.48 -27.02 27.31
C PHE A 76 13.89 -27.41 27.70
N SER A 77 14.01 -28.64 28.21
CA SER A 77 15.28 -29.37 28.23
C SER A 77 15.01 -30.83 27.90
N SER A 78 15.09 -31.75 28.86
CA SER A 78 14.62 -33.14 28.68
C SER A 78 13.09 -33.26 28.63
N ARG A 79 12.39 -32.20 29.03
CA ARG A 79 10.93 -32.04 28.95
C ARG A 79 10.59 -30.57 28.81
N ALA A 80 9.40 -30.27 28.30
CA ALA A 80 8.87 -28.92 28.28
C ALA A 80 8.12 -28.55 29.56
N GLU A 81 8.12 -27.26 29.88
CA GLU A 81 7.42 -26.66 31.02
C GLU A 81 6.87 -25.29 30.61
N VAL A 82 5.57 -25.08 30.82
CA VAL A 82 4.90 -23.80 30.55
C VAL A 82 5.06 -22.92 31.79
N ILE A 83 5.95 -21.93 31.71
CA ILE A 83 6.23 -20.97 32.79
C ILE A 83 5.16 -19.90 32.89
N LEU A 84 4.66 -19.47 31.73
CA LEU A 84 3.58 -18.52 31.57
C LEU A 84 2.62 -19.08 30.50
N PRO A 85 1.40 -19.49 30.87
CA PRO A 85 0.34 -19.77 29.90
C PRO A 85 0.02 -18.53 29.07
N LEU A 86 -0.49 -18.72 27.86
CA LEU A 86 -0.82 -17.60 26.98
C LEU A 86 -1.78 -16.60 27.64
N THR A 87 -1.29 -15.37 27.87
CA THR A 87 -2.04 -14.31 28.52
C THR A 87 -1.66 -12.93 27.97
N GLY A 88 -2.60 -11.99 28.02
CA GLY A 88 -2.34 -10.56 27.74
C GLY A 88 -2.19 -9.73 29.01
N ASP A 89 -2.32 -10.36 30.19
CA ASP A 89 -2.22 -9.68 31.48
C ASP A 89 -0.77 -9.33 31.78
N ARG A 90 -0.49 -8.04 31.94
CA ARG A 90 0.86 -7.52 32.16
C ARG A 90 1.44 -7.92 33.50
N TYR A 91 0.60 -8.05 34.53
CA TYR A 91 1.04 -8.53 35.83
C TYR A 91 1.51 -9.99 35.74
N GLU A 92 0.77 -10.85 35.04
CA GLU A 92 1.16 -12.25 34.83
C GLU A 92 2.43 -12.38 33.99
N ILE A 93 2.56 -11.54 32.94
CA ILE A 93 3.74 -11.49 32.08
C ILE A 93 4.98 -11.10 32.89
N ASP A 94 4.90 -10.05 33.72
CA ASP A 94 6.01 -9.60 34.56
C ASP A 94 6.40 -10.66 35.60
N GLU A 95 5.43 -11.37 36.18
CA GLU A 95 5.69 -12.52 37.05
C GLU A 95 6.33 -13.69 36.28
N GLY A 96 5.94 -13.91 35.03
CA GLY A 96 6.56 -14.85 34.11
C GLY A 96 8.04 -14.54 33.87
N LEU A 97 8.38 -13.27 33.60
CA LEU A 97 9.75 -12.81 33.45
C LEU A 97 10.57 -13.04 34.73
N LYS A 98 10.02 -12.71 35.90
CA LYS A 98 10.67 -12.98 37.20
C LYS A 98 10.90 -14.47 37.47
N LYS A 99 10.08 -15.36 36.92
CA LYS A 99 10.31 -16.81 36.99
C LYS A 99 11.43 -17.22 36.05
N LEU A 100 11.43 -16.73 34.81
CA LEU A 100 12.49 -16.99 33.82
C LEU A 100 13.86 -16.53 34.34
N SER A 101 13.95 -15.37 34.98
CA SER A 101 15.20 -14.83 35.51
C SER A 101 15.86 -15.71 36.59
N LYS A 102 15.09 -16.61 37.21
CA LYS A 102 15.56 -17.51 38.28
C LYS A 102 15.89 -18.92 37.79
N ILE A 103 15.64 -19.22 36.52
CA ILE A 103 15.92 -20.54 35.95
C ILE A 103 17.41 -20.79 35.93
N ARG A 104 17.80 -22.01 36.29
CA ARG A 104 19.15 -22.52 36.13
C ARG A 104 19.12 -23.59 35.04
N PRO A 105 19.74 -23.33 33.88
CA PRO A 105 19.71 -24.28 32.78
C PRO A 105 20.41 -25.60 33.11
N ALA A 106 19.76 -26.70 32.74
CA ALA A 106 20.20 -28.07 32.92
C ALA A 106 19.37 -29.06 32.09
N GLY A 107 19.97 -30.19 31.73
CA GLY A 107 19.33 -31.29 31.00
C GLY A 107 19.66 -31.29 29.51
N GLU A 108 18.95 -32.15 28.78
CA GLU A 108 19.12 -32.36 27.32
C GLU A 108 18.42 -31.28 26.49
N THR A 109 18.57 -31.31 25.17
CA THR A 109 18.04 -30.29 24.24
C THR A 109 16.86 -30.84 23.40
N TYR A 110 15.73 -31.17 24.03
CA TYR A 110 14.53 -31.67 23.32
C TYR A 110 13.59 -30.54 22.90
N MET A 111 14.01 -29.78 21.88
CA MET A 111 13.25 -28.65 21.33
C MET A 111 11.84 -29.03 20.85
N HIS A 112 11.67 -30.24 20.33
CA HIS A 112 10.36 -30.78 19.91
C HIS A 112 9.32 -30.78 21.04
N GLU A 113 9.71 -31.02 22.31
CA GLU A 113 8.79 -30.97 23.44
C GLU A 113 8.25 -29.54 23.67
N GLY A 114 9.11 -28.54 23.47
CA GLY A 114 8.74 -27.12 23.54
C GLY A 114 7.78 -26.72 22.42
N MET A 115 8.09 -27.12 21.18
CA MET A 115 7.24 -26.89 20.00
C MET A 115 5.87 -27.57 20.12
N LYS A 116 5.86 -28.80 20.65
CA LYS A 116 4.64 -29.55 20.94
C LYS A 116 3.77 -28.81 21.97
N SER A 117 4.37 -28.33 23.06
CA SER A 117 3.66 -27.57 24.10
C SER A 117 3.06 -26.26 23.56
N ALA A 118 3.76 -25.58 22.66
CA ALA A 118 3.21 -24.39 21.97
C ALA A 118 2.00 -24.78 21.10
N SER A 119 2.14 -25.83 20.30
CA SER A 119 1.05 -26.34 19.45
C SER A 119 -0.17 -26.81 20.24
N GLU A 120 0.03 -27.40 21.42
CA GLU A 120 -1.06 -27.79 22.34
C GLU A 120 -1.82 -26.58 22.88
N GLN A 121 -1.12 -25.51 23.28
CA GLN A 121 -1.78 -24.27 23.69
C GLN A 121 -2.56 -23.63 22.54
N MET A 122 -2.01 -23.63 21.32
CA MET A 122 -2.70 -23.14 20.12
C MET A 122 -3.98 -23.94 19.82
N LYS A 123 -3.92 -25.28 19.91
CA LYS A 123 -5.07 -26.16 19.71
C LYS A 123 -6.17 -25.95 20.75
N ALA A 124 -5.79 -25.62 21.99
CA ALA A 124 -6.73 -25.39 23.08
C ALA A 124 -7.48 -24.05 22.97
N GLN A 125 -7.06 -23.15 22.09
CA GLN A 125 -7.75 -21.88 21.91
C GLN A 125 -9.10 -22.04 21.21
N VAL A 126 -10.11 -21.33 21.73
CA VAL A 126 -11.46 -21.31 21.15
C VAL A 126 -11.48 -20.53 19.83
N THR A 127 -10.73 -19.43 19.75
CA THR A 127 -10.61 -18.59 18.56
C THR A 127 -9.19 -18.72 18.01
N ARG A 128 -9.06 -19.02 16.72
CA ARG A 128 -7.75 -19.06 16.07
C ARG A 128 -7.24 -17.64 15.85
N SER A 129 -6.05 -17.36 16.37
CA SER A 129 -5.36 -16.07 16.26
C SER A 129 -4.02 -16.25 15.55
N SER A 130 -3.57 -15.20 14.85
CA SER A 130 -2.26 -15.18 14.19
C SER A 130 -1.17 -15.39 15.25
N SER A 131 -0.45 -16.51 15.14
CA SER A 131 0.49 -16.97 16.16
C SER A 131 1.92 -16.87 15.68
N ILE A 132 2.83 -16.56 16.59
CA ILE A 132 4.26 -16.42 16.32
C ILE A 132 4.99 -17.23 17.38
N ILE A 133 5.76 -18.22 16.94
CA ILE A 133 6.65 -19.00 17.79
C ILE A 133 8.05 -18.43 17.60
N ILE A 134 8.69 -18.05 18.70
CA ILE A 134 10.08 -17.59 18.71
C ILE A 134 10.87 -18.60 19.55
N ALA A 135 11.60 -19.45 18.87
CA ALA A 135 12.38 -20.51 19.48
C ALA A 135 13.83 -20.08 19.65
N LEU A 136 14.36 -20.16 20.87
CA LEU A 136 15.72 -19.80 21.24
C LEU A 136 16.48 -21.05 21.62
N THR A 137 17.64 -21.30 21.01
CA THR A 137 18.54 -22.41 21.35
C THR A 137 19.99 -22.06 21.02
N ASP A 138 20.95 -22.59 21.79
CA ASP A 138 22.38 -22.45 21.51
C ASP A 138 23.01 -23.66 20.82
N GLY A 139 22.23 -24.73 20.68
CA GLY A 139 22.74 -26.07 20.44
C GLY A 139 22.43 -26.59 19.06
N LYS A 140 23.32 -27.46 18.59
CA LYS A 140 23.01 -28.41 17.53
C LYS A 140 22.10 -29.49 18.09
N LEU A 141 20.94 -29.68 17.46
CA LEU A 141 20.04 -30.76 17.81
C LEU A 141 20.63 -32.09 17.34
N GLU A 142 20.54 -33.12 18.19
CA GLU A 142 20.82 -34.48 17.77
C GLU A 142 19.86 -34.92 16.64
N VAL A 143 20.27 -35.90 15.84
CA VAL A 143 19.56 -36.32 14.62
C VAL A 143 18.08 -36.64 14.87
N TYR A 144 17.78 -37.39 15.93
CA TYR A 144 16.40 -37.80 16.22
C TYR A 144 15.54 -36.64 16.80
N PRO A 145 15.98 -35.90 17.83
CA PRO A 145 15.30 -34.67 18.28
C PRO A 145 15.11 -33.64 17.17
N TYR A 146 16.05 -33.52 16.24
CA TYR A 146 15.98 -32.64 15.08
C TYR A 146 14.80 -32.98 14.17
N GLU A 147 14.71 -34.24 13.72
CA GLU A 147 13.61 -34.70 12.85
C GLU A 147 12.23 -34.48 13.50
N LEU A 148 12.12 -34.75 14.81
CA LEU A 148 10.91 -34.49 15.57
C LEU A 148 10.60 -33.00 15.65
N THR A 149 11.61 -32.14 15.82
CA THR A 149 11.42 -30.69 15.92
C THR A 149 10.90 -30.12 14.60
N VAL A 150 11.44 -30.57 13.46
CA VAL A 150 10.94 -30.18 12.13
C VAL A 150 9.47 -30.62 11.96
N LYS A 151 9.12 -31.82 12.42
CA LYS A 151 7.73 -32.31 12.39
C LYS A 151 6.79 -31.45 13.23
N GLU A 152 7.14 -31.16 14.48
CA GLU A 152 6.33 -30.32 15.37
C GLU A 152 6.25 -28.86 14.89
N ALA A 153 7.32 -28.34 14.26
CA ALA A 153 7.29 -27.03 13.61
C ALA A 153 6.31 -26.99 12.44
N ASN A 154 6.25 -28.06 11.61
CA ASN A 154 5.24 -28.19 10.56
C ASN A 154 3.82 -28.24 11.13
N THR A 155 3.62 -28.99 12.22
CA THR A 155 2.33 -29.02 12.91
C THR A 155 1.93 -27.63 13.42
N ALA A 156 2.84 -26.87 14.01
CA ALA A 156 2.56 -25.50 14.42
C ALA A 156 2.16 -24.60 13.23
N ARG A 157 2.86 -24.73 12.09
CA ARG A 157 2.52 -24.02 10.85
C ARG A 157 1.12 -24.34 10.33
N GLU A 158 0.68 -25.59 10.43
CA GLU A 158 -0.69 -25.99 10.05
C GLU A 158 -1.76 -25.27 10.89
N PHE A 159 -1.44 -24.94 12.15
CA PHE A 159 -2.29 -24.13 13.04
C PHE A 159 -2.14 -22.62 12.83
N GLY A 160 -1.41 -22.18 11.80
CA GLY A 160 -1.23 -20.77 11.45
C GLY A 160 -0.14 -20.07 12.26
N ALA A 161 0.77 -20.80 12.91
CA ALA A 161 1.96 -20.19 13.51
C ALA A 161 3.04 -19.88 12.48
N ARG A 162 3.75 -18.79 12.75
CA ARG A 162 5.05 -18.45 12.14
C ARG A 162 6.17 -18.92 13.05
N VAL A 163 7.15 -19.66 12.55
CA VAL A 163 8.27 -20.14 13.38
C VAL A 163 9.53 -19.33 13.10
N TYR A 164 9.98 -18.58 14.10
CA TYR A 164 11.25 -17.86 14.13
C TYR A 164 12.25 -18.63 14.98
N CYS A 165 13.48 -18.77 14.48
CA CYS A 165 14.56 -19.41 15.22
C CYS A 165 15.63 -18.37 15.55
N VAL A 166 16.03 -18.32 16.81
CA VAL A 166 17.06 -17.41 17.27
C VAL A 166 18.19 -18.24 17.89
N GLY A 167 19.31 -18.27 17.19
CA GLY A 167 20.47 -19.07 17.54
C GLY A 167 21.41 -18.33 18.47
N VAL A 168 21.76 -18.94 19.60
CA VAL A 168 22.73 -18.40 20.57
C VAL A 168 24.09 -19.03 20.27
N LYS A 169 25.13 -18.21 20.07
CA LYS A 169 26.51 -18.67 19.90
C LYS A 169 26.73 -19.72 18.78
N ASP A 170 26.96 -20.99 19.13
CA ASP A 170 27.47 -22.06 18.25
C ASP A 170 26.35 -22.95 17.67
N PHE A 171 25.26 -22.33 17.22
CA PHE A 171 24.11 -23.03 16.64
C PHE A 171 24.38 -23.51 15.21
N ASP A 172 23.66 -24.56 14.78
CA ASP A 172 23.70 -25.04 13.40
C ASP A 172 22.67 -24.30 12.55
N GLU A 173 23.11 -23.33 11.73
CA GLU A 173 22.23 -22.53 10.87
C GLU A 173 21.37 -23.41 9.96
N SER A 174 21.91 -24.53 9.44
CA SER A 174 21.16 -25.40 8.53
C SER A 174 19.97 -26.06 9.22
N GLN A 175 20.13 -26.48 10.48
CA GLN A 175 19.05 -27.05 11.27
C GLN A 175 17.98 -26.01 11.59
N LEU A 176 18.38 -24.78 11.97
CA LEU A 176 17.43 -23.71 12.28
C LEU A 176 16.64 -23.26 11.05
N VAL A 177 17.24 -23.28 9.86
CA VAL A 177 16.55 -22.96 8.60
C VAL A 177 15.43 -23.95 8.30
N ASP A 178 15.63 -25.24 8.55
CA ASP A 178 14.60 -26.27 8.32
C ASP A 178 13.47 -26.22 9.36
N ILE A 179 13.73 -25.66 10.54
CA ILE A 179 12.74 -25.47 11.61
C ILE A 179 11.94 -24.17 11.41
N ALA A 180 12.61 -23.07 11.07
CA ALA A 180 11.97 -21.76 10.78
C ALA A 180 11.11 -21.81 9.50
N ASP A 181 10.27 -20.79 9.25
CA ASP A 181 9.49 -20.78 7.99
C ASP A 181 10.36 -20.40 6.77
N SER A 182 11.40 -19.59 6.98
CA SER A 182 12.35 -19.21 5.92
C SER A 182 13.72 -18.89 6.49
N LYS A 183 14.74 -18.86 5.60
CA LYS A 183 16.10 -18.47 5.97
C LYS A 183 16.17 -17.06 6.60
N ASP A 184 15.31 -16.14 6.16
CA ASP A 184 15.26 -14.77 6.69
C ASP A 184 14.68 -14.69 8.11
N GLN A 185 14.17 -15.80 8.65
CA GLN A 185 13.61 -15.90 10.01
C GLN A 185 14.57 -16.58 10.99
N VAL A 186 15.83 -16.79 10.58
CA VAL A 186 16.90 -17.28 11.45
C VAL A 186 17.79 -16.11 11.85
N PHE A 187 17.93 -15.88 13.16
CA PHE A 187 18.67 -14.73 13.69
C PHE A 187 19.72 -15.14 14.73
N PRO A 188 20.99 -14.72 14.59
CA PRO A 188 21.98 -14.91 15.65
C PRO A 188 21.77 -13.93 16.82
N VAL A 189 21.76 -14.43 18.07
CA VAL A 189 21.65 -13.61 19.30
C VAL A 189 22.86 -12.68 19.49
N LEU A 190 24.06 -13.10 19.08
CA LEU A 190 25.29 -12.28 19.15
C LEU A 190 25.20 -10.95 18.38
N ALA A 191 24.20 -10.79 17.51
CA ALA A 191 23.89 -9.50 16.89
C ALA A 191 23.17 -8.51 17.85
N GLY A 192 22.89 -8.92 19.10
CA GLY A 192 22.25 -8.13 20.15
C GLY A 192 20.89 -7.57 19.74
N PHE A 193 20.64 -6.31 20.12
CA PHE A 193 19.43 -5.53 19.79
C PHE A 193 19.11 -5.47 18.28
N ARG A 194 20.07 -5.77 17.38
CA ARG A 194 19.80 -5.83 15.93
C ARG A 194 18.91 -7.01 15.57
N ALA A 195 19.11 -8.18 16.19
CA ALA A 195 18.23 -9.34 15.99
C ALA A 195 16.81 -9.03 16.49
N LEU A 196 16.72 -8.41 17.67
CA LEU A 196 15.46 -7.91 18.23
C LEU A 196 14.75 -6.94 17.28
N LYS A 197 15.45 -5.92 16.79
CA LYS A 197 14.91 -4.94 15.83
C LYS A 197 14.47 -5.62 14.54
N SER A 198 15.21 -6.61 14.05
CA SER A 198 14.87 -7.34 12.84
C SER A 198 13.62 -8.21 13.04
N ILE A 199 13.50 -8.91 14.17
CA ILE A 199 12.34 -9.71 14.52
C ILE A 199 11.14 -8.80 14.74
N VAL A 200 11.26 -7.75 15.55
CA VAL A 200 10.21 -6.75 15.77
C VAL A 200 9.79 -6.11 14.45
N ASN A 201 10.73 -5.73 13.57
CA ASN A 201 10.38 -5.16 12.27
C ASN A 201 9.79 -6.19 11.31
N SER A 202 10.22 -7.45 11.36
CA SER A 202 9.62 -8.54 10.56
C SER A 202 8.19 -8.79 11.01
N ILE A 203 7.98 -8.89 12.32
CA ILE A 203 6.67 -9.02 12.94
C ILE A 203 5.83 -7.79 12.60
N LEU A 204 6.26 -6.57 12.92
CA LEU A 204 5.52 -5.33 12.64
C LEU A 204 5.28 -5.11 11.15
N LYS A 205 6.26 -5.33 10.26
CA LYS A 205 6.06 -5.22 8.81
C LYS A 205 4.99 -6.19 8.36
N GLN A 206 4.98 -7.42 8.89
CA GLN A 206 3.97 -8.39 8.52
C GLN A 206 2.60 -8.10 9.16
N SER A 207 2.58 -7.70 10.42
CA SER A 207 1.40 -7.26 11.15
C SER A 207 0.75 -6.02 10.52
N CYS A 208 1.58 -5.15 9.93
CA CYS A 208 1.16 -3.97 9.17
C CYS A 208 0.81 -4.25 7.71
N THR A 209 1.07 -5.45 7.21
CA THR A 209 0.76 -5.85 5.83
C THR A 209 -0.27 -6.96 5.74
N GLU A 210 -0.92 -7.33 6.84
CA GLU A 210 -2.26 -7.95 6.82
C GLU A 210 -3.36 -6.97 6.34
N ILE A 211 -2.99 -5.89 5.63
CA ILE A 211 -3.89 -5.30 4.65
C ILE A 211 -3.68 -6.06 3.35
N PHE A 212 -4.19 -7.29 3.28
CA PHE A 212 -4.38 -7.95 2.00
C PHE A 212 -5.19 -6.99 1.11
N ARG A 213 -4.58 -6.57 0.01
CA ARG A 213 -5.28 -5.71 -0.95
C ARG A 213 -5.86 -6.62 -2.01
N ILE A 214 -7.18 -6.70 -2.03
CA ILE A 214 -7.92 -7.34 -3.11
C ILE A 214 -8.22 -6.29 -4.16
N GLU A 215 -7.81 -6.60 -5.38
CA GLU A 215 -8.12 -5.84 -6.58
C GLU A 215 -8.86 -6.76 -7.56
N PRO A 216 -9.95 -6.32 -8.21
CA PRO A 216 -10.60 -5.01 -8.08
C PRO A 216 -11.68 -4.95 -6.97
N THR A 217 -12.04 -3.75 -6.52
CA THR A 217 -13.15 -3.52 -5.55
C THR A 217 -14.53 -3.53 -6.19
N SER A 218 -14.60 -3.29 -7.50
CA SER A 218 -15.82 -3.33 -8.30
C SER A 218 -15.52 -3.84 -9.71
N VAL A 219 -16.45 -4.58 -10.29
CA VAL A 219 -16.32 -5.18 -11.62
C VAL A 219 -17.47 -4.79 -12.52
N CYS A 220 -17.26 -4.90 -13.82
CA CYS A 220 -18.28 -4.64 -14.82
C CYS A 220 -19.17 -5.87 -15.01
N VAL A 221 -20.47 -5.62 -15.18
CA VAL A 221 -21.44 -6.68 -15.48
C VAL A 221 -21.12 -7.33 -16.83
N ASN A 222 -21.23 -8.66 -16.92
CA ASN A 222 -20.97 -9.49 -18.11
C ASN A 222 -19.51 -9.48 -18.60
N GLU A 223 -18.55 -9.05 -17.77
CA GLU A 223 -17.12 -9.15 -18.08
C GLU A 223 -16.42 -10.20 -17.21
N SER A 224 -15.45 -10.90 -17.79
CA SER A 224 -14.57 -11.80 -17.03
C SER A 224 -13.46 -11.01 -16.36
N PHE A 225 -13.15 -11.40 -15.12
CA PHE A 225 -12.09 -10.78 -14.34
C PHE A 225 -11.36 -11.83 -13.52
N ASN A 226 -10.13 -11.52 -13.14
CA ASN A 226 -9.38 -12.30 -12.17
C ASN A 226 -9.30 -11.50 -10.87
N ILE A 227 -9.45 -12.20 -9.76
CA ILE A 227 -9.23 -11.60 -8.44
C ILE A 227 -7.73 -11.63 -8.18
N VAL A 228 -7.15 -10.45 -8.01
CA VAL A 228 -5.75 -10.27 -7.62
C VAL A 228 -5.72 -10.00 -6.13
N LEU A 229 -5.13 -10.92 -5.38
CA LEU A 229 -4.81 -10.68 -3.98
C LEU A 229 -3.34 -10.31 -3.89
N ARG A 230 -3.06 -9.06 -3.54
CA ARG A 230 -1.72 -8.60 -3.22
C ARG A 230 -1.47 -8.79 -1.72
N GLY A 231 -0.32 -9.37 -1.40
CA GLY A 231 0.08 -9.69 -0.05
C GLY A 231 1.44 -10.38 -0.06
N TYR A 232 2.04 -10.58 1.10
CA TYR A 232 3.36 -11.21 1.19
C TYR A 232 3.21 -12.67 1.59
N ASP A 233 4.18 -13.52 1.20
CA ASP A 233 4.39 -14.83 1.80
C ASP A 233 3.40 -15.94 1.36
N PHE A 234 2.86 -15.85 0.13
CA PHE A 234 1.95 -16.86 -0.44
C PHE A 234 2.64 -18.18 -0.83
N THR A 235 3.98 -18.19 -0.89
CA THR A 235 4.80 -19.35 -1.27
C THR A 235 5.25 -20.19 -0.09
N ARG A 236 4.80 -19.87 1.12
CA ARG A 236 5.19 -20.55 2.35
C ARG A 236 4.78 -22.03 2.32
N GLY A 237 5.66 -22.91 2.77
CA GLY A 237 5.33 -24.34 2.98
C GLY A 237 5.06 -25.13 1.69
N ARG A 238 5.95 -25.06 0.69
CA ARG A 238 6.15 -26.06 -0.40
C ARG A 238 4.94 -26.63 -1.15
N SER A 239 3.75 -26.04 -1.11
CA SER A 239 2.65 -26.56 -1.92
C SER A 239 1.77 -25.44 -2.43
N ARG A 240 1.92 -25.17 -3.73
CA ARG A 240 0.90 -24.52 -4.57
C ARG A 240 -0.49 -25.13 -4.37
N ASP A 241 -0.56 -26.37 -3.89
CA ASP A 241 -1.79 -27.14 -3.74
C ASP A 241 -2.58 -26.80 -2.46
N GLY A 242 -1.99 -26.06 -1.51
CA GLY A 242 -2.63 -25.66 -0.25
C GLY A 242 -3.54 -24.44 -0.34
N VAL A 243 -3.39 -23.63 -1.39
CA VAL A 243 -4.12 -22.35 -1.52
C VAL A 243 -5.45 -22.55 -2.23
N ILE A 244 -6.54 -22.15 -1.57
CA ILE A 244 -7.91 -22.23 -2.11
C ILE A 244 -8.58 -20.87 -1.98
N CYS A 245 -9.16 -20.41 -3.09
CA CYS A 245 -10.05 -19.25 -3.15
C CYS A 245 -11.50 -19.72 -3.05
N VAL A 246 -12.14 -19.38 -1.95
CA VAL A 246 -13.54 -19.68 -1.66
C VAL A 246 -14.37 -18.45 -2.03
N LEU A 247 -15.14 -18.58 -3.11
CA LEU A 247 -15.90 -17.50 -3.72
C LEU A 247 -17.39 -17.76 -3.52
N THR A 248 -18.12 -16.84 -2.89
CA THR A 248 -19.56 -17.00 -2.66
C THR A 248 -20.34 -15.96 -3.46
N VAL A 249 -21.19 -16.41 -4.37
CA VAL A 249 -22.07 -15.57 -5.21
C VAL A 249 -23.50 -16.06 -5.04
N ASN A 250 -24.43 -15.18 -4.65
CA ASN A 250 -25.85 -15.51 -4.48
C ASN A 250 -26.08 -16.81 -3.66
N GLN A 251 -25.38 -16.95 -2.53
CA GLN A 251 -25.42 -18.12 -1.64
C GLN A 251 -24.82 -19.43 -2.22
N LYS A 252 -24.24 -19.40 -3.42
CA LYS A 252 -23.51 -20.53 -4.01
C LYS A 252 -22.01 -20.31 -3.88
N THR A 253 -21.34 -21.28 -3.27
CA THR A 253 -19.89 -21.24 -3.04
C THR A 253 -19.14 -22.03 -4.12
N TYR A 254 -18.06 -21.44 -4.62
CA TYR A 254 -17.13 -21.98 -5.59
C TYR A 254 -15.74 -22.05 -4.95
N ASN A 255 -15.13 -23.23 -4.99
CA ASN A 255 -13.79 -23.45 -4.45
C ASN A 255 -12.82 -23.54 -5.63
N GLU A 256 -12.16 -22.43 -5.93
CA GLU A 256 -11.24 -22.31 -7.05
C GLU A 256 -9.80 -22.34 -6.57
N ARG A 257 -8.92 -22.90 -7.41
CA ARG A 257 -7.47 -22.86 -7.17
C ARG A 257 -6.85 -21.68 -7.92
N PRO A 258 -5.86 -20.99 -7.33
CA PRO A 258 -5.19 -19.89 -8.00
C PRO A 258 -4.42 -20.36 -9.24
N ASN A 259 -4.54 -19.60 -10.33
CA ASN A 259 -3.79 -19.83 -11.57
C ASN A 259 -2.30 -19.49 -11.39
N VAL A 260 -2.01 -18.48 -10.59
CA VAL A 260 -0.65 -18.00 -10.31
C VAL A 260 -0.51 -17.78 -8.81
N VAL A 261 0.56 -18.33 -8.25
CA VAL A 261 1.01 -18.08 -6.87
C VAL A 261 2.45 -17.62 -6.96
N GLN A 262 2.69 -16.35 -6.64
CA GLN A 262 4.02 -15.75 -6.54
C GLN A 262 4.15 -15.04 -5.20
N ASP A 263 5.38 -14.83 -4.76
CA ASP A 263 5.60 -14.00 -3.58
C ASP A 263 5.23 -12.54 -3.92
N GLY A 264 4.26 -11.97 -3.20
CA GLY A 264 3.70 -10.64 -3.49
C GLY A 264 2.27 -10.63 -4.04
N TYR A 265 1.83 -11.67 -4.76
CA TYR A 265 0.45 -11.74 -5.28
C TYR A 265 -0.01 -13.16 -5.67
N LEU A 266 -1.32 -13.38 -5.61
CA LEU A 266 -1.98 -14.54 -6.20
C LEU A 266 -3.12 -14.12 -7.13
N LEU A 267 -3.40 -14.98 -8.11
CA LEU A 267 -4.46 -14.78 -9.11
C LEU A 267 -5.49 -15.89 -9.01
N CYS A 268 -6.71 -15.55 -8.60
CA CYS A 268 -7.82 -16.48 -8.54
C CYS A 268 -8.84 -16.21 -9.65
N PRO A 269 -9.22 -17.25 -10.43
CA PRO A 269 -10.30 -17.12 -11.40
C PRO A 269 -11.62 -16.90 -10.67
N ALA A 270 -12.48 -16.04 -11.23
CA ALA A 270 -13.78 -15.72 -10.65
C ALA A 270 -14.91 -15.93 -11.66
N PRO A 271 -16.13 -16.31 -11.20
CA PRO A 271 -17.30 -16.36 -12.05
C PRO A 271 -17.75 -14.96 -12.48
N VAL A 272 -18.31 -14.87 -13.68
CA VAL A 272 -18.86 -13.62 -14.24
C VAL A 272 -20.12 -13.20 -13.47
N LEU A 273 -20.24 -11.91 -13.18
CA LEU A 273 -21.44 -11.33 -12.56
C LEU A 273 -22.37 -10.77 -13.65
N HIS A 274 -23.65 -11.14 -13.61
CA HIS A 274 -24.61 -10.87 -14.68
C HIS A 274 -25.60 -9.75 -14.36
N GLU A 275 -25.75 -9.39 -13.08
CA GLU A 275 -26.71 -8.38 -12.63
C GLU A 275 -26.01 -7.22 -11.92
N VAL A 276 -26.52 -6.01 -12.12
CA VAL A 276 -26.02 -4.80 -11.43
C VAL A 276 -26.39 -4.89 -9.95
N GLY A 277 -25.41 -4.64 -9.06
CA GLY A 277 -25.60 -4.78 -7.61
C GLY A 277 -25.42 -6.20 -7.09
N GLN A 278 -25.17 -7.18 -7.96
CA GLN A 278 -24.71 -8.51 -7.56
C GLN A 278 -23.34 -8.39 -6.86
N SER A 279 -23.13 -9.18 -5.80
CA SER A 279 -21.88 -9.18 -5.05
C SER A 279 -21.26 -10.58 -4.99
N ILE A 280 -19.94 -10.60 -4.86
CA ILE A 280 -19.15 -11.81 -4.64
C ILE A 280 -18.31 -11.63 -3.38
N ASP A 281 -18.46 -12.57 -2.44
CA ASP A 281 -17.66 -12.62 -1.23
C ASP A 281 -16.47 -13.54 -1.45
N VAL A 282 -15.28 -13.02 -1.19
CA VAL A 282 -14.00 -13.68 -1.43
C VAL A 282 -13.33 -14.01 -0.11
N LEU A 283 -13.01 -15.29 0.07
CA LEU A 283 -12.25 -15.82 1.21
C LEU A 283 -11.03 -16.58 0.68
N ILE A 284 -9.87 -16.36 1.28
CA ILE A 284 -8.63 -17.08 0.91
C ILE A 284 -8.20 -17.96 2.06
N SER A 285 -7.89 -19.22 1.73
CA SER A 285 -7.28 -20.18 2.62
C SER A 285 -5.91 -20.60 2.10
N LEU A 286 -4.91 -20.67 2.98
CA LEU A 286 -3.55 -21.17 2.67
C LEU A 286 -3.34 -22.63 3.07
N ASN A 287 -4.33 -23.27 3.69
CA ASN A 287 -4.24 -24.61 4.27
C ASN A 287 -5.45 -25.48 3.89
N ASN A 288 -5.78 -25.55 2.60
CA ASN A 288 -6.85 -26.39 2.07
C ASN A 288 -8.24 -26.15 2.68
N GLY A 289 -8.56 -24.90 3.01
CA GLY A 289 -9.88 -24.53 3.53
C GLY A 289 -10.05 -24.70 5.05
N GLN A 290 -8.98 -25.03 5.79
CA GLN A 290 -9.08 -25.22 7.24
C GLN A 290 -9.05 -23.90 8.04
N SER A 291 -8.40 -22.87 7.50
CA SER A 291 -8.36 -21.53 8.07
C SER A 291 -8.38 -20.47 6.97
N TYR A 292 -8.93 -19.30 7.31
CA TYR A 292 -9.03 -18.15 6.41
C TYR A 292 -8.12 -17.04 6.93
N ILE A 293 -7.41 -16.39 6.02
CA ILE A 293 -6.43 -15.36 6.39
C ILE A 293 -7.13 -14.06 6.83
N SER A 294 -8.40 -13.87 6.47
CA SER A 294 -9.14 -12.61 6.69
C SER A 294 -10.66 -12.82 6.65
N SER A 295 -11.40 -11.79 7.07
CA SER A 295 -12.83 -11.67 6.85
C SER A 295 -13.18 -11.67 5.36
N PRO A 296 -14.40 -12.08 4.97
CA PRO A 296 -14.81 -12.08 3.57
C PRO A 296 -14.75 -10.66 2.99
N PHE A 297 -14.14 -10.55 1.82
CA PHE A 297 -14.11 -9.30 1.05
C PHE A 297 -15.20 -9.32 -0.01
N THR A 298 -16.01 -8.28 -0.06
CA THR A 298 -17.11 -8.18 -1.02
C THR A 298 -16.72 -7.32 -2.21
N ILE A 299 -16.84 -7.86 -3.42
CA ILE A 299 -16.68 -7.13 -4.69
C ILE A 299 -18.07 -6.94 -5.30
N TYR A 300 -18.35 -5.75 -5.82
CA TYR A 300 -19.66 -5.39 -6.38
C TYR A 300 -19.64 -5.30 -7.91
N ALA A 301 -20.70 -5.80 -8.54
CA ALA A 301 -20.96 -5.61 -9.96
C ALA A 301 -21.60 -4.24 -10.22
N THR A 302 -21.01 -3.50 -11.15
CA THR A 302 -21.40 -2.13 -11.52
C THR A 302 -21.58 -1.99 -13.03
N THR A 303 -22.32 -0.97 -13.45
CA THR A 303 -22.43 -0.61 -14.86
C THR A 303 -21.18 0.15 -15.28
N CYS A 304 -20.41 -0.40 -16.22
CA CYS A 304 -19.25 0.27 -16.78
C CYS A 304 -19.62 0.99 -18.07
N SER A 305 -19.01 2.16 -18.27
CA SER A 305 -19.13 2.94 -19.50
C SER A 305 -17.90 2.69 -20.36
N ASP A 306 -18.09 2.30 -21.62
CA ASP A 306 -17.04 1.95 -22.58
C ASP A 306 -16.25 3.17 -23.12
N GLY A 307 -16.17 4.26 -22.34
CA GLY A 307 -15.44 5.49 -22.70
C GLY A 307 -15.98 6.26 -23.91
N THR A 308 -16.97 5.72 -24.63
CA THR A 308 -17.52 6.28 -25.87
C THR A 308 -18.12 7.67 -25.63
N VAL A 309 -18.75 7.87 -24.47
CA VAL A 309 -19.32 9.17 -24.08
C VAL A 309 -18.23 10.24 -23.94
N VAL A 310 -17.08 9.88 -23.36
CA VAL A 310 -15.94 10.80 -23.19
C VAL A 310 -15.32 11.14 -24.55
N LEU A 311 -15.18 10.14 -25.43
CA LEU A 311 -14.70 10.33 -26.80
C LEU A 311 -15.61 11.29 -27.59
N VAL A 312 -16.93 11.10 -27.49
CA VAL A 312 -17.93 11.97 -28.14
C VAL A 312 -17.86 13.40 -27.59
N LEU A 313 -17.71 13.57 -26.27
CA LEU A 313 -17.56 14.91 -25.66
C LEU A 313 -16.29 15.62 -26.13
N ILE A 314 -15.16 14.92 -26.23
CA ILE A 314 -13.90 15.48 -26.76
C ILE A 314 -14.07 15.88 -28.24
N LEU A 315 -14.72 15.05 -29.05
CA LEU A 315 -15.02 15.34 -30.46
C LEU A 315 -15.89 16.59 -30.61
N VAL A 316 -16.93 16.75 -29.79
CA VAL A 316 -17.79 17.94 -29.79
C VAL A 316 -16.99 19.18 -29.39
N LEU A 317 -16.13 19.09 -28.37
CA LEU A 317 -15.30 20.21 -27.93
C LEU A 317 -14.31 20.65 -29.02
N LEU A 318 -13.65 19.70 -29.70
CA LEU A 318 -12.75 19.98 -30.83
C LEU A 318 -13.50 20.62 -32.01
N LEU A 319 -14.71 20.18 -32.30
CA LEU A 319 -15.56 20.77 -33.33
C LEU A 319 -15.90 22.23 -33.01
N LEU A 320 -16.31 22.52 -31.78
CA LEU A 320 -16.62 23.89 -31.34
C LEU A 320 -15.38 24.80 -31.42
N LEU A 321 -14.21 24.28 -31.06
CA LEU A 321 -12.95 25.02 -31.15
C LEU A 321 -12.58 25.32 -32.62
N ALA A 322 -12.76 24.36 -33.53
CA ALA A 322 -12.55 24.58 -34.96
C ALA A 322 -13.49 25.66 -35.53
N LEU A 323 -14.77 25.66 -35.14
CA LEU A 323 -15.73 26.68 -35.55
C LEU A 323 -15.36 28.08 -35.00
N ALA A 324 -14.90 28.16 -33.76
CA ALA A 324 -14.44 29.42 -33.17
C ALA A 324 -13.19 29.97 -33.89
N LEU A 325 -12.24 29.10 -34.25
CA LEU A 325 -11.07 29.51 -35.05
C LEU A 325 -11.50 29.98 -36.45
N LEU A 326 -12.39 29.25 -37.14
CA LEU A 326 -12.91 29.67 -38.45
C LEU A 326 -13.60 31.04 -38.38
N TRP A 327 -14.36 31.31 -37.32
CA TRP A 327 -14.99 32.61 -37.08
C TRP A 327 -13.95 33.72 -36.84
N TRP A 328 -12.91 33.44 -36.04
CA TRP A 328 -11.85 34.41 -35.73
C TRP A 328 -11.01 34.74 -36.97
N PHE A 329 -10.71 33.73 -37.81
CA PHE A 329 -9.92 33.93 -39.04
C PHE A 329 -10.74 34.43 -40.24
N TRP A 330 -12.07 34.45 -40.16
CA TRP A 330 -12.96 34.96 -41.21
C TRP A 330 -12.64 36.40 -41.70
N PRO A 331 -12.31 37.38 -40.84
CA PRO A 331 -11.98 38.74 -41.26
C PRO A 331 -10.61 38.86 -41.95
N LEU A 332 -9.71 37.91 -41.73
CA LEU A 332 -8.35 37.89 -42.31
C LEU A 332 -8.33 37.33 -43.75
N CYS A 333 -9.32 36.52 -44.13
CA CYS A 333 -9.42 35.97 -45.48
C CYS A 333 -10.15 36.89 -46.48
N CYS A 334 -10.89 37.90 -46.03
CA CYS A 334 -11.69 38.78 -46.90
C CYS A 334 -11.01 40.11 -47.29
N THR A 335 -9.76 40.36 -46.89
CA THR A 335 -8.99 41.51 -47.40
C THR A 335 -8.44 41.20 -48.79
N ILE A 336 -9.31 41.10 -49.79
CA ILE A 336 -8.94 41.07 -51.20
C ILE A 336 -8.56 42.50 -51.62
N VAL A 337 -7.32 42.66 -52.05
CA VAL A 337 -6.76 43.89 -52.62
C VAL A 337 -7.50 44.24 -53.91
N ILE A 338 -8.32 45.29 -53.90
CA ILE A 338 -8.83 45.92 -55.12
C ILE A 338 -7.68 46.79 -55.67
N LYS A 339 -7.10 46.39 -56.81
CA LYS A 339 -6.22 47.26 -57.60
C LYS A 339 -7.10 48.06 -58.57
N ASP A 340 -7.25 49.35 -58.33
CA ASP A 340 -7.91 50.25 -59.28
C ASP A 340 -7.04 50.46 -60.54
N PRO A 341 -7.64 50.55 -61.75
CA PRO A 341 -6.92 50.79 -62.99
C PRO A 341 -6.48 52.27 -63.12
N PRO A 342 -5.45 52.59 -63.93
CA PRO A 342 -4.86 53.92 -63.95
C PRO A 342 -5.73 54.94 -64.69
N SER A 343 -5.81 56.16 -64.11
CA SER A 343 -6.48 57.33 -64.68
C SER A 343 -5.80 57.82 -65.98
N PRO A 344 -6.56 58.17 -67.04
CA PRO A 344 -6.00 58.82 -68.23
C PRO A 344 -5.68 60.30 -67.98
N SER A 345 -4.62 60.78 -68.63
CA SER A 345 -4.10 62.15 -68.55
C SER A 345 -4.96 63.16 -69.32
N PRO A 346 -5.19 64.39 -68.80
CA PRO A 346 -5.97 65.42 -69.49
C PRO A 346 -5.15 66.18 -70.57
N PRO A 347 -5.79 66.64 -71.67
CA PRO A 347 -5.13 67.42 -72.71
C PRO A 347 -5.05 68.93 -72.39
N SER A 348 -4.06 69.57 -73.02
CA SER A 348 -3.61 70.97 -72.84
C SER A 348 -4.56 72.04 -73.39
N SER A 349 -4.56 73.20 -72.70
CA SER A 349 -5.34 74.42 -72.94
C SER A 349 -4.93 75.27 -74.16
N PRO A 350 -5.86 76.07 -74.71
CA PRO A 350 -5.57 77.37 -75.35
C PRO A 350 -6.19 78.57 -74.59
N PRO A 351 -5.78 79.82 -74.93
CA PRO A 351 -5.57 80.90 -73.96
C PRO A 351 -6.76 81.84 -73.76
N ALA A 352 -6.75 82.54 -72.62
CA ALA A 352 -7.69 83.60 -72.26
C ALA A 352 -7.34 84.94 -72.94
N SER A 353 -8.37 85.71 -73.30
CA SER A 353 -8.25 87.11 -73.72
C SER A 353 -9.26 87.98 -72.97
N SER A 354 -8.73 89.08 -72.39
CA SER A 354 -9.33 90.40 -72.14
C SER A 354 -10.58 90.47 -71.25
N SER A 355 -10.79 91.42 -70.36
CA SER A 355 -10.06 92.56 -69.76
C SER A 355 -11.11 93.29 -68.90
N THR A 356 -10.64 94.24 -68.06
CA THR A 356 -11.39 95.26 -67.28
C THR A 356 -11.96 94.76 -65.95
N CYS A 357 -11.38 95.07 -64.78
CA CYS A 357 -10.99 96.33 -64.11
C CYS A 357 -12.16 97.12 -63.51
N GLU A 358 -12.18 97.17 -62.18
CA GLU A 358 -12.31 98.35 -61.27
C GLU A 358 -13.02 97.91 -59.97
N CYS A 359 -12.81 98.47 -58.78
CA CYS A 359 -11.67 99.07 -58.07
C CYS A 359 -12.24 99.52 -56.70
N LEU A 360 -11.36 99.58 -55.70
CA LEU A 360 -11.50 100.23 -54.38
C LEU A 360 -12.46 99.63 -53.33
N ASP A 361 -12.16 99.67 -52.03
CA ASP A 361 -10.91 99.78 -51.28
C ASP A 361 -11.24 99.59 -49.79
N SER A 362 -10.21 99.21 -49.03
CA SER A 362 -9.92 99.64 -47.66
C SER A 362 -10.40 98.83 -46.44
N MET A 363 -9.37 98.66 -45.58
CA MET A 363 -9.30 98.47 -44.13
C MET A 363 -8.91 97.08 -43.61
N GLU A 364 -7.58 96.89 -43.60
CA GLU A 364 -6.72 96.38 -42.51
C GLU A 364 -7.41 96.28 -41.12
N LEU A 365 -7.05 95.37 -40.21
CA LEU A 365 -5.74 95.30 -39.55
C LEU A 365 -5.71 94.08 -38.59
N PHE A 366 -4.60 93.33 -38.65
CA PHE A 366 -3.87 92.61 -37.60
C PHE A 366 -4.56 92.11 -36.31
N LEU A 367 -4.23 90.87 -35.90
CA LEU A 367 -3.14 90.64 -34.93
C LEU A 367 -2.87 89.14 -34.68
N GLU A 368 -1.56 88.85 -34.60
CA GLU A 368 -0.90 87.59 -34.29
C GLU A 368 -1.00 87.14 -32.82
N VAL A 369 -1.06 85.80 -32.65
CA VAL A 369 -0.25 84.87 -31.81
C VAL A 369 0.59 85.46 -30.65
N PRO A 370 0.66 84.81 -29.47
CA PRO A 370 1.75 83.86 -29.17
C PRO A 370 1.25 82.58 -28.43
N SER A 371 1.77 81.36 -28.60
CA SER A 371 3.13 80.80 -28.47
C SER A 371 3.47 80.24 -27.07
N VAL A 372 4.13 79.07 -27.11
CA VAL A 372 4.98 78.40 -26.10
C VAL A 372 4.25 77.51 -25.07
N ARG A 373 4.29 76.17 -25.13
CA ARG A 373 5.35 75.14 -24.95
C ARG A 373 5.62 74.78 -23.46
N HIS A 374 5.66 73.46 -23.23
CA HIS A 374 6.54 72.69 -22.34
C HIS A 374 6.07 72.18 -20.94
N THR A 375 6.05 70.84 -20.84
CA THR A 375 6.79 70.00 -19.85
C THR A 375 6.10 69.51 -18.55
N ILE A 376 5.92 68.18 -18.50
CA ILE A 376 6.14 67.16 -17.42
C ILE A 376 5.61 67.44 -16.00
N VAL A 377 4.74 66.53 -15.51
CA VAL A 377 4.76 65.67 -14.27
C VAL A 377 3.45 64.86 -14.40
N GLU A 378 3.38 63.52 -14.44
CA GLU A 378 3.86 62.49 -13.52
C GLU A 378 3.89 61.12 -14.23
#